data_AF-A0A7G8BU05-F1
#
_entry.id   AF-A0A7G8BU05-F1
#
_cell.length_a   1.000
_cell.length_b   1.000
_cell.length_c   1.000
_cell.angle_alpha   90.00
_cell.angle_beta   90.00
_cell.angle_gamma   90.00
#
_symmetry.space_group_name_H-M   'P 1'
#
loop_
_entity.id
_entity.type
_entity.pdbx_description
1 polymer ?
#
loop_
_entity_poly.entity_id
_entity_poly.type
_entity_poly.pdbx_seq_one_letter_code
_entity_poly.pdbx_strand_id
1 'polypeptide(L)'
;METKLKRFQLFIKLWSIASLVLFTTLLIAFTLRAPVIDLGGSMHWAIWDEVNGHVGPMLFVIYITWAIFLIKASADPWRNALFFDFTMWANLAHGLLMAIQMAYSHHDAWKMLTDVPWVLALSAGIAWLRPNYNNAERPMKVQHAEN
;
A
#
# COMPACT_ATOMS: atom_id res chain seq x y z
N MET A 1 -13.23 10.64 18.71
CA MET A 1 -11.89 10.18 18.23
C MET A 1 -11.83 8.68 18.01
N GLU A 2 -12.39 7.88 18.92
CA GLU A 2 -12.39 6.41 18.84
C GLU A 2 -12.95 5.87 17.51
N THR A 3 -14.03 6.45 16.99
CA THR A 3 -14.64 6.04 15.70
C THR A 3 -13.72 6.28 14.50
N LYS A 4 -12.96 7.40 14.48
CA LYS A 4 -12.02 7.70 13.39
C LYS A 4 -10.82 6.74 13.42
N LEU A 5 -10.31 6.44 14.63
CA LEU A 5 -9.25 5.45 14.83
C LEU A 5 -9.70 4.06 14.38
N LYS A 6 -10.88 3.57 14.81
CA LYS A 6 -11.42 2.28 14.38
C LYS A 6 -11.60 2.20 12.86
N ARG A 7 -12.07 3.29 12.22
CA ARG A 7 -12.19 3.37 10.74
C ARG A 7 -10.82 3.29 10.06
N PHE A 8 -9.81 4.00 10.58
CA PHE A 8 -8.44 3.92 10.08
C PHE A 8 -7.88 2.49 10.20
N GLN A 9 -8.01 1.87 11.38
CA GLN A 9 -7.56 0.50 11.60
C GLN A 9 -8.26 -0.49 10.66
N LEU A 10 -9.57 -0.36 10.50
CA LEU A 10 -10.34 -1.20 9.59
C LEU A 10 -9.88 -1.01 8.13
N PHE A 11 -9.72 0.24 7.70
CA PHE A 11 -9.20 0.55 6.36
C PHE A 11 -7.85 -0.11 6.11
N ILE A 12 -6.87 0.07 7.01
CA ILE A 12 -5.55 -0.54 6.88
C ILE A 12 -5.64 -2.06 6.87
N LYS A 13 -6.43 -2.67 7.75
CA LYS A 13 -6.59 -4.13 7.79
C LYS A 13 -7.16 -4.68 6.49
N LEU A 14 -8.25 -4.08 5.99
CA LEU A 14 -8.88 -4.50 4.73
C LEU A 14 -7.92 -4.35 3.55
N TRP A 15 -7.24 -3.21 3.47
CA TRP A 15 -6.24 -2.95 2.42
C TRP A 15 -5.11 -3.98 2.45
N SER A 16 -4.63 -4.29 3.65
CA SER A 16 -3.50 -5.21 3.83
C SER A 16 -3.90 -6.65 3.55
N ILE A 17 -5.11 -7.07 3.95
CA ILE A 17 -5.63 -8.41 3.62
C ILE A 17 -5.83 -8.53 2.11
N ALA A 18 -6.43 -7.52 1.47
CA ALA A 18 -6.60 -7.50 0.02
C ALA A 18 -5.25 -7.58 -0.70
N SER A 19 -4.26 -6.80 -0.26
CA SER A 19 -2.90 -6.86 -0.80
C SER A 19 -2.27 -8.23 -0.59
N LEU A 20 -2.37 -8.80 0.61
CA LEU A 20 -1.81 -10.11 0.93
C LEU A 20 -2.40 -11.20 0.04
N VAL A 21 -3.72 -11.23 -0.14
CA VAL A 21 -4.42 -12.19 -1.01
C VAL A 21 -3.98 -11.99 -2.46
N LEU A 22 -4.01 -10.75 -2.95
CA LEU A 22 -3.65 -10.43 -4.33
C LEU A 22 -2.22 -10.87 -4.66
N PHE A 23 -1.23 -10.38 -3.90
CA PHE A 23 0.18 -10.63 -4.20
C PHE A 23 0.61 -12.07 -3.92
N THR A 24 0.00 -12.75 -2.95
CA THR A 24 0.23 -14.20 -2.75
C THR A 24 -0.33 -15.00 -3.91
N THR A 25 -1.53 -14.64 -4.39
CA THR A 25 -2.15 -15.31 -5.55
C THR A 25 -1.31 -15.10 -6.81
N LEU A 26 -0.85 -13.86 -7.05
CA LEU A 26 0.04 -13.54 -8.18
C LEU A 26 1.38 -14.27 -8.08
N LEU A 27 1.97 -14.38 -6.88
CA LEU A 27 3.21 -15.14 -6.67
C LEU A 27 3.02 -16.63 -6.99
N ILE A 28 1.91 -17.23 -6.57
CA ILE A 28 1.59 -18.63 -6.88
C ILE A 28 1.38 -18.79 -8.40
N ALA A 29 0.58 -17.92 -9.02
CA ALA A 29 0.32 -17.95 -10.46
C ALA A 29 1.62 -17.80 -11.27
N PHE A 30 2.51 -16.90 -10.86
CA PHE A 30 3.83 -16.69 -11.44
C PHE A 30 4.70 -17.93 -11.31
N THR A 31 4.74 -18.54 -10.11
CA THR A 31 5.52 -19.75 -9.84
C THR A 31 5.02 -20.94 -10.68
N LEU A 32 3.71 -21.05 -10.87
CA LEU A 32 3.07 -22.08 -11.70
C LEU A 32 3.13 -21.78 -13.21
N ARG A 33 3.70 -20.63 -13.60
CA ARG A 33 3.72 -20.12 -14.98
C ARG A 33 2.34 -20.15 -15.63
N ALA A 34 1.34 -19.66 -14.90
CA ALA A 34 -0.04 -19.72 -15.35
C ALA A 34 -0.22 -18.94 -16.67
N PRO A 35 -0.79 -19.54 -17.72
CA PRO A 35 -0.90 -18.91 -19.05
C PRO A 35 -1.80 -17.67 -19.04
N VAL A 36 -2.63 -17.48 -18.01
CA VAL A 36 -3.50 -16.30 -17.86
C VAL A 36 -2.73 -15.02 -17.56
N ILE A 37 -1.56 -15.10 -16.93
CA ILE A 37 -0.69 -13.95 -16.63
C ILE A 37 0.47 -13.82 -17.62
N ASP A 38 0.70 -14.81 -18.48
CA ASP A 38 1.77 -14.80 -19.48
C ASP A 38 1.44 -13.90 -20.69
N LEU A 39 2.42 -13.67 -21.56
CA LEU A 39 2.27 -12.81 -22.73
C LEU A 39 1.10 -13.29 -23.62
N GLY A 40 0.07 -12.45 -23.78
CA GLY A 40 -1.16 -12.79 -24.52
C GLY A 40 -2.30 -13.37 -23.66
N GLY A 41 -2.06 -13.61 -22.37
CA GLY A 41 -3.07 -13.94 -21.38
C GLY A 41 -3.94 -12.73 -21.01
N SER A 42 -5.21 -12.98 -20.64
CA SER A 42 -6.17 -11.92 -20.30
C SER A 42 -5.80 -11.11 -19.05
N MET A 43 -4.84 -11.59 -18.25
CA MET A 43 -4.40 -10.97 -17.00
C MET A 43 -2.92 -10.57 -17.02
N HIS A 44 -2.31 -10.48 -18.20
CA HIS A 44 -0.93 -10.05 -18.34
C HIS A 44 -0.69 -8.63 -17.78
N TRP A 45 -1.69 -7.75 -17.87
CA TRP A 45 -1.68 -6.40 -17.28
C TRP A 45 -1.54 -6.38 -15.74
N ALA A 46 -1.75 -7.51 -15.06
CA ALA A 46 -1.59 -7.62 -13.61
C ALA A 46 -0.12 -7.84 -13.19
N ILE A 47 0.79 -8.11 -14.14
CA ILE A 47 2.22 -8.25 -13.88
C ILE A 47 3.00 -7.18 -14.64
N TRP A 48 4.09 -6.69 -14.04
CA TRP A 48 4.91 -5.61 -14.59
C TRP A 48 5.88 -6.06 -15.69
N ASP A 49 6.07 -7.37 -15.83
CA ASP A 49 7.05 -7.98 -16.72
C ASP A 49 6.58 -9.37 -17.17
N GLU A 50 7.34 -10.05 -18.01
CA GLU A 50 7.07 -11.44 -18.41
C GLU A 50 7.19 -12.41 -17.22
N VAL A 51 6.57 -13.58 -17.35
CA VAL A 51 6.59 -14.65 -16.33
C VAL A 51 7.99 -15.23 -16.11
N ASN A 52 8.95 -14.91 -16.97
CA ASN A 52 10.36 -15.27 -16.82
C ASN A 52 11.21 -14.15 -16.18
N GLY A 53 10.64 -12.95 -15.97
CA GLY A 53 11.32 -11.80 -15.39
C GLY A 53 11.60 -11.94 -13.89
N HIS A 54 12.64 -11.28 -13.40
CA HIS A 54 13.01 -11.35 -11.97
C HIS A 54 12.34 -10.28 -11.12
N VAL A 55 11.83 -9.21 -11.73
CA VAL A 55 11.27 -8.05 -11.02
C VAL A 55 9.94 -8.38 -10.34
N GLY A 56 9.03 -9.06 -11.05
CA GLY A 56 7.73 -9.47 -10.53
C GLY A 56 7.79 -10.24 -9.21
N PRO A 57 8.50 -11.39 -9.14
CA PRO A 57 8.59 -12.18 -7.91
C PRO A 57 9.28 -11.43 -6.76
N MET A 58 10.28 -10.59 -7.07
CA MET A 58 10.91 -9.73 -6.06
C MET A 58 9.90 -8.76 -5.44
N LEU A 59 9.11 -8.06 -6.26
CA LEU A 59 8.10 -7.12 -5.79
C LEU A 59 6.96 -7.82 -5.04
N PHE A 60 6.51 -9.00 -5.50
CA PHE A 60 5.48 -9.78 -4.78
C PHE A 60 5.88 -10.06 -3.34
N VAL A 61 7.12 -10.51 -3.11
CA VAL A 61 7.62 -10.82 -1.76
C VAL A 61 7.71 -9.56 -0.89
N ILE A 62 8.14 -8.43 -1.47
CA ILE A 62 8.17 -7.14 -0.77
C ILE A 62 6.76 -6.71 -0.37
N TYR A 63 5.78 -6.78 -1.28
CA TYR A 63 4.40 -6.39 -1.03
C TYR A 63 3.71 -7.31 0.00
N ILE A 64 3.95 -8.62 -0.05
CA ILE A 64 3.47 -9.58 0.95
C ILE A 64 4.02 -9.22 2.33
N THR A 65 5.33 -8.98 2.42
CA THR A 65 5.99 -8.59 3.67
C THR A 65 5.38 -7.30 4.20
N TRP A 66 5.29 -6.28 3.36
CA TRP A 66 4.71 -4.99 3.73
C TRP A 66 3.25 -5.09 4.19
N ALA A 67 2.42 -5.91 3.53
CA ALA A 67 1.05 -6.17 3.95
C ALA A 67 0.98 -6.80 5.36
N ILE A 68 1.85 -7.75 5.69
CA ILE A 68 1.93 -8.35 7.03
C ILE A 68 2.28 -7.27 8.06
N PHE A 69 3.25 -6.39 7.75
CA PHE A 69 3.64 -5.32 8.66
C PHE A 69 2.53 -4.26 8.82
N LEU A 70 1.76 -3.95 7.78
CA LEU A 70 0.59 -3.08 7.88
C LEU A 70 -0.50 -3.65 8.78
N ILE A 71 -0.78 -4.96 8.68
CA ILE A 71 -1.72 -5.64 9.60
C ILE A 71 -1.25 -5.48 11.04
N LYS A 72 0.04 -5.75 11.31
CA LYS A 72 0.62 -5.64 12.66
C LYS A 72 0.60 -4.19 13.17
N ALA A 73 0.99 -3.24 12.34
CA ALA A 73 1.00 -1.82 12.67
C ALA A 73 -0.39 -1.25 12.94
N SER A 74 -1.44 -1.81 12.30
CA SER A 74 -2.83 -1.38 12.51
C SER A 74 -3.34 -1.62 13.93
N ALA A 75 -2.72 -2.52 14.70
CA ALA A 75 -3.13 -2.79 16.08
C ALA A 75 -2.92 -1.57 17.00
N ASP A 76 -1.83 -0.83 16.78
CA ASP A 76 -1.52 0.42 17.48
C ASP A 76 -1.01 1.48 16.49
N PRO A 77 -1.91 2.25 15.86
CA PRO A 77 -1.54 3.27 14.88
C PRO A 77 -0.66 4.39 15.42
N TRP A 78 -0.75 4.68 16.71
CA TRP A 78 -0.03 5.78 17.33
C TRP A 78 1.43 5.41 17.54
N ARG A 79 1.67 4.21 18.09
CA ARG A 79 3.03 3.69 18.27
C ARG A 79 3.75 3.44 16.95
N ASN A 80 3.00 3.18 15.88
CA ASN A 80 3.52 2.92 14.54
C ASN A 80 3.38 4.12 13.59
N ALA A 81 3.23 5.34 14.12
CA ALA A 81 2.98 6.54 13.33
C ALA A 81 4.02 6.76 12.22
N LEU A 82 5.31 6.58 12.52
CA LEU A 82 6.39 6.74 11.55
C LEU A 82 6.31 5.72 10.40
N PHE A 83 5.87 4.49 10.68
CA PHE A 83 5.67 3.48 9.64
C PHE A 83 4.55 3.88 8.67
N PHE A 84 3.45 4.45 9.19
CA PHE A 84 2.37 4.98 8.34
C PHE A 84 2.79 6.23 7.58
N ASP A 85 3.59 7.11 8.18
CA ASP A 85 4.16 8.29 7.49
C ASP A 85 5.07 7.86 6.34
N PHE A 86 6.00 6.94 6.62
CA PHE A 86 6.87 6.36 5.60
C PHE A 86 6.03 5.71 4.50
N THR A 87 5.04 4.89 4.88
CA THR A 87 4.16 4.22 3.93
C THR A 87 3.45 5.23 3.03
N MET A 88 2.84 6.26 3.60
CA MET A 88 2.13 7.30 2.84
C MET A 88 3.07 8.04 1.88
N TRP A 89 4.20 8.54 2.37
CA TRP A 89 5.13 9.35 1.57
C TRP A 89 5.87 8.55 0.52
N ALA A 90 6.32 7.33 0.84
CA ALA A 90 6.99 6.46 -0.12
C ALA A 90 6.05 6.09 -1.27
N ASN A 91 4.81 5.71 -0.97
CA ASN A 91 3.81 5.38 -2.00
C ASN A 91 3.38 6.60 -2.83
N LEU A 92 3.29 7.78 -2.20
CA LEU A 92 3.02 9.03 -2.92
C LEU A 92 4.15 9.40 -3.87
N ALA A 93 5.39 9.42 -3.38
CA ALA A 93 6.56 9.75 -4.19
C ALA A 93 6.74 8.74 -5.33
N HIS A 94 6.57 7.45 -5.04
CA HIS A 94 6.61 6.39 -6.04
C HIS A 94 5.53 6.59 -7.11
N GLY A 95 4.26 6.74 -6.71
CA GLY A 95 3.15 6.93 -7.65
C GLY A 95 3.29 8.19 -8.50
N LEU A 96 3.80 9.29 -7.94
CA LEU A 96 4.07 10.53 -8.69
C LEU A 96 5.20 10.34 -9.71
N LEU A 97 6.30 9.70 -9.32
CA LEU A 97 7.39 9.40 -10.24
C LEU A 97 6.91 8.51 -11.39
N MET A 98 6.11 7.49 -11.07
CA MET A 98 5.52 6.60 -12.06
C MET A 98 4.56 7.33 -13.00
N ALA A 99 3.73 8.24 -12.50
CA ALA A 99 2.84 9.06 -13.33
C ALA A 99 3.63 9.96 -14.30
N ILE A 100 4.73 10.56 -13.83
CA ILE A 100 5.64 11.35 -14.67
C ILE A 100 6.27 10.47 -15.75
N GLN A 101 6.81 9.31 -15.37
CA GLN A 101 7.42 8.37 -16.32
C GLN A 101 6.44 7.87 -17.38
N MET A 102 5.18 7.61 -16.99
CA MET A 102 4.11 7.24 -17.92
C MET A 102 3.82 8.33 -18.95
N ALA A 103 3.86 9.61 -18.55
CA ALA A 103 3.67 10.74 -19.47
C ALA A 103 4.79 10.84 -20.52
N TYR A 104 6.01 10.43 -20.17
CA TYR A 104 7.16 10.45 -21.09
C TYR A 104 7.34 9.16 -21.90
N SER A 105 6.91 8.01 -21.37
CA SER A 105 7.17 6.68 -21.95
C SER A 105 5.87 5.96 -22.29
N HIS A 106 5.36 6.21 -23.50
CA HIS A 106 4.07 5.66 -23.97
C HIS A 106 4.10 4.13 -24.19
N HIS A 107 5.29 3.54 -24.35
CA HIS A 107 5.47 2.15 -24.77
C HIS A 107 5.16 1.11 -23.67
N ASP A 108 5.19 1.53 -22.40
CA ASP A 108 5.01 0.65 -21.23
C ASP A 108 3.93 1.13 -20.25
N ALA A 109 3.13 2.13 -20.64
CA ALA A 109 2.12 2.75 -19.77
C ALA A 109 1.11 1.74 -19.18
N TRP A 110 0.83 0.65 -19.91
CA TRP A 110 -0.08 -0.40 -19.45
C TRP A 110 0.44 -1.18 -18.23
N LYS A 111 1.77 -1.29 -18.06
CA LYS A 111 2.41 -1.95 -16.90
C LYS A 111 2.23 -1.17 -15.60
N MET A 112 1.84 0.10 -15.71
CA MET A 112 1.75 1.04 -14.59
C MET A 112 0.30 1.26 -14.12
N LEU A 113 -0.69 0.75 -14.86
CA LEU A 113 -2.11 1.01 -14.64
C LEU A 113 -2.70 0.32 -13.41
N THR A 114 -2.03 -0.70 -12.86
CA THR A 114 -2.49 -1.45 -11.69
C THR A 114 -1.85 -0.99 -10.39
N ASP A 115 -0.53 -0.86 -10.42
CA ASP A 115 0.27 -0.48 -9.26
C ASP A 115 0.01 0.98 -8.87
N VAL A 116 0.08 1.91 -9.83
CA VAL A 116 0.02 3.34 -9.54
C VAL A 116 -1.28 3.74 -8.85
N PRO A 117 -2.47 3.33 -9.32
CA PRO A 117 -3.71 3.62 -8.59
C PRO A 117 -3.76 2.96 -7.23
N TRP A 118 -3.18 1.75 -7.08
CA TRP A 118 -3.15 1.02 -5.81
C TRP A 118 -2.35 1.78 -4.76
N VAL A 119 -1.09 2.11 -5.04
CA VAL A 119 -0.20 2.80 -4.08
C VAL A 119 -0.69 4.22 -3.76
N LEU A 120 -1.22 4.94 -4.75
CA LEU A 120 -1.77 6.28 -4.54
C LEU A 120 -3.06 6.24 -3.71
N ALA A 121 -3.94 5.28 -3.93
CA ALA A 121 -5.15 5.12 -3.14
C ALA A 121 -4.83 4.78 -1.67
N LEU A 122 -3.81 3.94 -1.41
CA LEU A 122 -3.36 3.71 -0.04
C LEU A 122 -2.83 5.00 0.60
N SER A 123 -1.97 5.74 -0.11
CA SER A 123 -1.41 6.99 0.40
C SER A 123 -2.50 8.01 0.74
N ALA A 124 -3.46 8.21 -0.17
CA ALA A 124 -4.62 9.07 0.05
C ALA A 124 -5.48 8.59 1.22
N GLY A 125 -5.72 7.27 1.33
CA GLY A 125 -6.46 6.68 2.43
C GLY A 125 -5.79 6.91 3.79
N ILE A 126 -4.46 6.77 3.86
CA ILE A 126 -3.70 7.10 5.07
C ILE A 126 -3.84 8.59 5.38
N ALA A 127 -3.56 9.47 4.41
CA ALA A 127 -3.63 10.92 4.61
C ALA A 127 -5.00 11.39 5.13
N TRP A 128 -6.08 10.83 4.61
CA TRP A 128 -7.44 11.24 4.96
C TRP A 128 -7.93 10.66 6.30
N LEU A 129 -7.69 9.36 6.51
CA LEU A 129 -8.23 8.64 7.67
C LEU A 129 -7.34 8.72 8.91
N ARG A 130 -6.07 9.13 8.77
CA ARG A 130 -5.14 9.21 9.91
C ARG A 130 -5.74 10.08 11.04
N PRO A 131 -5.77 9.56 12.27
CA PRO A 131 -6.19 10.36 13.41
C PRO A 131 -5.09 11.35 13.82
N ASN A 132 -5.47 12.57 14.24
CA ASN A 132 -4.52 13.62 14.61
C ASN A 132 -3.95 13.36 16.01
N TYR A 133 -2.63 13.21 16.12
CA TYR A 133 -1.91 12.96 17.37
C TYR A 133 -2.13 14.10 18.40
N ASN A 134 -2.12 15.35 17.93
CA ASN A 134 -2.21 16.55 18.78
C ASN A 134 -3.51 16.71 19.58
N ASN A 135 -4.55 15.92 19.31
CA ASN A 135 -5.78 15.99 20.07
C ASN A 135 -5.83 14.97 21.22
N ALA A 136 -4.96 13.96 21.24
CA ALA A 136 -4.90 12.95 22.29
C ALA A 136 -4.10 13.40 23.53
N GLU A 137 -3.12 14.31 23.37
CA GLU A 137 -2.34 14.88 24.48
C GLU A 137 -2.93 16.17 25.10
N ARG A 138 -3.82 16.86 24.39
CA ARG A 138 -4.48 18.07 24.92
C ARG A 138 -5.20 17.89 26.27
N PRO A 139 -5.90 16.77 26.56
CA PRO A 139 -6.56 16.64 27.85
C PRO A 139 -5.58 16.44 29.03
N MET A 140 -4.32 16.04 28.80
CA MET A 140 -3.34 15.87 29.90
C MET A 140 -2.51 17.12 30.19
N LYS A 141 -2.16 17.93 29.16
CA LYS A 141 -1.36 19.14 29.39
C LYS A 141 -2.16 20.30 30.01
N VAL A 142 -3.47 20.39 29.75
CA VAL A 142 -4.30 21.44 30.36
C VAL A 142 -4.51 21.19 31.86
N GLN A 143 -4.68 19.92 32.26
CA GLN A 143 -4.88 19.55 33.67
C GLN A 143 -3.66 19.80 34.58
N HIS A 144 -2.44 19.82 34.02
CA HIS A 144 -1.21 20.07 34.77
C HIS A 144 -0.75 21.53 34.77
N ALA A 145 -1.34 22.39 33.92
CA ALA A 145 -1.03 23.82 33.88
C ALA A 145 -1.95 24.66 34.80
N GLU A 146 -3.00 24.06 35.35
CA GLU A 146 -3.98 24.70 36.24
C GLU A 146 -3.83 24.31 37.73
N ASN A 147 -2.76 23.57 38.10
CA ASN A 147 -2.44 23.21 39.48
C ASN A 147 -1.11 23.82 39.94
#